data_AF-A0A223E1J6-F1
#
_entry.id   AF-A0A223E1J6-F1
#
_cell.length_a   1.000
_cell.length_b   1.000
_cell.length_c   1.000
_cell.angle_alpha   90.00
_cell.angle_beta   90.00
_cell.angle_gamma   90.00
#
_symmetry.space_group_name_H-M   'P 1'
#
loop_
_entity.id
_entity.type
_entity.pdbx_description
1 polymer ?
#
loop_
_entity_poly.entity_id
_entity_poly.type
_entity_poly.pdbx_seq_one_letter_code
_entity_poly.pdbx_strand_id
1 'polypeptide(L)'
;MKNRELSTIKNDLKIITSNKLNSSQSKLLLIGIIFEIIQRRDLFPKNSDLKMFVNQVFVAPMDSIKPFKDYLFLSRTLLGSRIGKIILFDFEYKNVIKTVETLRNLLPGKEDKEKNISSSKWNDDGMNEWINFIRGNVK
;
A
#
# COMPACT_ATOMS: atom_id res chain seq x y z
N MET A 1 4.31 -18.66 8.58
CA MET A 1 5.40 -17.67 8.59
C MET A 1 4.89 -16.46 9.36
N LYS A 2 5.66 -15.91 10.31
CA LYS A 2 5.22 -14.76 11.12
C LYS A 2 5.36 -13.49 10.28
N ASN A 3 4.31 -12.66 10.22
CA ASN A 3 4.35 -11.38 9.51
C ASN A 3 5.25 -10.38 10.27
N ARG A 4 5.94 -9.49 9.56
CA ARG A 4 6.72 -8.41 10.18
C ARG A 4 5.79 -7.34 10.75
N GLU A 5 6.25 -6.66 11.78
CA GLU A 5 5.54 -5.51 12.37
C GLU A 5 5.31 -4.41 11.33
N LEU A 6 4.13 -3.78 11.36
CA LEU A 6 3.79 -2.68 10.43
C LEU A 6 4.73 -1.48 10.58
N SER A 7 5.26 -1.24 11.79
CA SER A 7 6.26 -0.21 12.03
C SER A 7 7.55 -0.46 11.24
N THR A 8 7.95 -1.72 11.07
CA THR A 8 9.12 -2.08 10.27
C THR A 8 8.89 -1.78 8.80
N ILE A 9 7.70 -2.14 8.28
CA ILE A 9 7.29 -1.79 6.91
C ILE A 9 7.29 -0.27 6.71
N LYS A 10 6.77 0.51 7.68
CA LYS A 10 6.83 1.99 7.63
C LYS A 10 8.26 2.53 7.59
N ASN A 11 9.19 1.91 8.31
CA ASN A 11 10.60 2.32 8.28
C ASN A 11 11.23 1.98 6.92
N ASP A 12 10.93 0.83 6.33
CA ASP A 12 11.39 0.48 4.98
C ASP A 12 10.88 1.48 3.93
N LEU A 13 9.62 1.94 4.07
CA LEU A 13 9.07 3.02 3.25
C LEU A 13 9.82 4.35 3.42
N LYS A 14 10.29 4.69 4.64
CA LYS A 14 11.10 5.90 4.88
C LYS A 14 12.43 5.85 4.12
N ILE A 15 13.04 4.67 3.95
CA ILE A 15 14.30 4.49 3.21
C ILE A 15 14.14 4.89 1.74
N ILE A 16 13.00 4.56 1.12
CA ILE A 16 12.73 4.95 -0.28
C ILE A 16 12.76 6.48 -0.43
N THR A 17 12.23 7.21 0.55
CA THR A 17 12.20 8.69 0.53
C THR A 17 13.50 9.35 1.01
N SER A 18 14.49 8.60 1.52
CA SER A 18 15.65 9.18 2.19
C SER A 18 16.85 9.45 1.27
N ASN A 19 16.65 9.48 -0.05
CA ASN A 19 17.70 9.65 -1.08
C ASN A 19 18.87 8.64 -1.01
N LYS A 20 18.71 7.53 -0.27
CA LYS A 20 19.73 6.47 -0.12
C LYS A 20 19.71 5.47 -1.27
N LEU A 21 18.63 5.46 -2.03
CA LEU A 21 18.39 4.52 -3.11
C LEU A 21 18.26 5.29 -4.43
N ASN A 22 18.78 4.71 -5.50
CA ASN A 22 18.45 5.19 -6.84
C ASN A 22 17.01 4.78 -7.23
N SER A 23 16.53 5.29 -8.37
CA SER A 23 15.16 5.03 -8.85
C SER A 23 14.86 3.53 -9.03
N SER A 24 15.80 2.77 -9.60
CA SER A 24 15.62 1.32 -9.83
C SER A 24 15.54 0.56 -8.51
N GLN A 25 16.45 0.83 -7.58
CA GLN A 25 16.44 0.24 -6.23
C GLN A 25 15.15 0.60 -5.48
N SER A 26 14.68 1.83 -5.61
CA SER A 26 13.43 2.30 -5.00
C SER A 26 12.22 1.55 -5.53
N LYS A 27 12.16 1.30 -6.84
CA LYS A 27 11.11 0.45 -7.46
C LYS A 27 11.16 -0.97 -6.92
N LEU A 28 12.33 -1.60 -6.91
CA LEU A 28 12.48 -2.98 -6.45
C LEU A 28 12.08 -3.15 -4.99
N LEU A 29 12.50 -2.22 -4.12
CA LEU A 29 12.09 -2.22 -2.72
C LEU A 29 10.58 -2.02 -2.57
N LEU A 30 9.99 -1.07 -3.31
CA LEU A 30 8.55 -0.87 -3.29
C LEU A 30 7.78 -2.12 -3.74
N ILE A 31 8.25 -2.82 -4.78
CA ILE A 31 7.64 -4.09 -5.24
C ILE A 31 7.63 -5.12 -4.11
N GLY A 32 8.76 -5.30 -3.42
CA GLY A 32 8.87 -6.23 -2.30
C GLY A 32 7.90 -5.89 -1.17
N ILE A 33 7.85 -4.61 -0.77
CA ILE A 33 6.94 -4.13 0.29
C ILE A 33 5.47 -4.34 -0.09
N ILE A 34 5.09 -3.99 -1.32
CA ILE A 34 3.71 -4.17 -1.80
C ILE A 34 3.34 -5.64 -1.85
N PHE A 35 4.24 -6.49 -2.33
CA PHE A 35 4.00 -7.92 -2.38
C PHE A 35 3.80 -8.49 -0.97
N GLU A 36 4.61 -8.07 0.01
CA GLU A 36 4.41 -8.44 1.42
C GLU A 36 3.04 -7.99 1.94
N ILE A 37 2.65 -6.73 1.73
CA ILE A 37 1.36 -6.18 2.21
C ILE A 37 0.17 -6.95 1.61
N ILE A 38 0.17 -7.21 0.30
CA ILE A 38 -0.93 -7.90 -0.38
C ILE A 38 -1.10 -9.33 0.15
N GLN A 39 -0.01 -9.99 0.54
CA GLN A 39 -0.03 -11.36 1.05
C GLN A 39 -0.49 -11.46 2.51
N ARG A 40 -0.57 -10.35 3.24
CA ARG A 40 -0.99 -10.33 4.66
C ARG A 40 -2.48 -10.59 4.83
N ARG A 41 -2.80 -11.79 5.33
CA ARG A 41 -4.18 -12.20 5.64
C ARG A 41 -4.76 -11.56 6.91
N ASP A 42 -3.89 -11.08 7.79
CA ASP A 42 -4.25 -10.29 8.96
C ASP A 42 -4.74 -8.88 8.59
N LEU A 43 -4.24 -8.32 7.49
CA LEU A 43 -4.69 -7.02 6.96
C LEU A 43 -5.88 -7.16 6.02
N PHE A 44 -5.88 -8.22 5.21
CA PHE A 44 -6.93 -8.52 4.25
C PHE A 44 -7.37 -9.95 4.47
N PRO A 45 -8.45 -10.24 5.21
CA PRO A 45 -8.91 -11.62 5.40
C PRO A 45 -9.37 -12.27 4.10
N LYS A 46 -10.03 -11.51 3.22
CA LYS A 46 -10.52 -11.97 1.92
C LYS A 46 -9.80 -11.23 0.78
N ASN A 47 -9.77 -11.84 -0.40
CA ASN A 47 -9.14 -11.17 -1.54
C ASN A 47 -9.98 -9.99 -2.07
N SER A 48 -11.30 -10.01 -1.84
CA SER A 48 -12.18 -8.86 -2.13
C SER A 48 -11.72 -7.58 -1.42
N ASP A 49 -11.14 -7.73 -0.23
CA ASP A 49 -10.74 -6.61 0.63
C ASP A 49 -9.53 -5.87 0.05
N LEU A 50 -8.79 -6.52 -0.86
CA LEU A 50 -7.67 -5.89 -1.59
C LEU A 50 -8.12 -4.90 -2.64
N LYS A 51 -9.39 -4.96 -3.11
CA LYS A 51 -9.88 -4.08 -4.18
C LYS A 51 -9.76 -2.62 -3.80
N MET A 52 -10.23 -2.27 -2.61
CA MET A 52 -10.20 -0.90 -2.11
C MET A 52 -8.76 -0.41 -1.92
N PHE A 53 -7.90 -1.23 -1.30
CA PHE A 53 -6.49 -0.92 -1.13
C PHE A 53 -5.78 -0.67 -2.46
N VAL A 54 -5.96 -1.55 -3.45
CA VAL A 54 -5.29 -1.40 -4.74
C VAL A 54 -5.80 -0.18 -5.49
N ASN A 55 -7.11 0.08 -5.48
CA ASN A 55 -7.67 1.25 -6.14
C ASN A 55 -7.10 2.54 -5.55
N GLN A 56 -6.95 2.63 -4.23
CA GLN A 56 -6.46 3.85 -3.60
C GLN A 56 -4.93 4.03 -3.68
N VAL A 57 -4.17 2.94 -3.61
CA VAL A 57 -2.70 3.01 -3.63
C VAL A 57 -2.13 3.13 -5.05
N PHE A 58 -2.83 2.60 -6.05
CA PHE A 58 -2.30 2.50 -7.42
C PHE A 58 -3.15 3.22 -8.46
N VAL A 59 -4.48 3.12 -8.40
CA VAL A 59 -5.37 3.69 -9.42
C VAL A 59 -5.57 5.18 -9.18
N ALA A 60 -5.96 5.59 -7.98
CA ALA A 60 -6.19 7.00 -7.65
C ALA A 60 -4.94 7.90 -7.80
N PRO A 61 -3.71 7.42 -7.51
CA PRO A 61 -2.52 8.23 -7.71
C PRO A 61 -2.06 8.32 -9.17
N MET A 62 -2.60 7.52 -10.09
CA MET A 62 -2.14 7.42 -11.47
C MET A 62 -3.29 7.56 -12.46
N ASP A 63 -3.42 8.77 -13.01
CA ASP A 63 -4.47 9.13 -13.97
C ASP A 63 -4.49 8.22 -15.23
N SER A 64 -3.40 7.49 -15.49
CA SER A 64 -3.24 6.58 -16.63
C SER A 64 -3.57 5.11 -16.35
N ILE A 65 -3.76 4.70 -15.10
CA ILE A 65 -4.03 3.29 -14.77
C ILE A 65 -5.54 3.03 -14.80
N LYS A 66 -5.98 2.18 -15.73
CA LYS A 66 -7.35 1.67 -15.71
C LYS A 66 -7.59 0.85 -14.44
N PRO A 67 -8.81 0.90 -13.85
CA PRO A 67 -9.17 0.02 -12.74
C PRO A 67 -8.82 -1.43 -13.02
N PHE A 68 -8.32 -2.12 -12.00
CA PHE A 68 -7.96 -3.53 -12.12
C PHE A 68 -9.24 -4.35 -12.32
N LYS A 69 -9.23 -5.25 -13.31
CA LYS A 69 -10.35 -6.17 -13.56
C LYS A 69 -10.53 -7.14 -12.39
N ASP A 70 -11.77 -7.51 -12.09
CA ASP A 70 -12.13 -8.33 -10.93
C ASP A 70 -11.35 -9.65 -10.82
N TYR A 71 -11.07 -10.31 -11.95
CA TYR A 71 -10.33 -11.58 -11.96
C TYR A 71 -8.91 -11.45 -11.37
N LEU A 72 -8.31 -10.26 -11.38
CA LEU A 72 -6.98 -10.03 -10.81
C LEU A 72 -6.99 -10.18 -9.28
N PHE A 73 -8.14 -10.00 -8.64
CA PHE A 73 -8.31 -10.17 -7.20
C PHE A 73 -8.62 -11.62 -6.80
N LEU A 74 -8.71 -12.56 -7.74
CA LEU A 74 -8.90 -13.98 -7.38
C LEU A 74 -7.65 -14.59 -6.75
N SER A 75 -6.46 -14.04 -7.04
CA SER A 75 -5.19 -14.52 -6.49
C SER A 75 -4.29 -13.36 -6.07
N ARG A 76 -3.86 -13.37 -4.82
CA ARG A 76 -2.90 -12.40 -4.25
C ARG A 76 -1.58 -12.39 -4.98
N THR A 77 -1.11 -13.57 -5.38
CA THR A 77 0.15 -13.73 -6.12
C THR A 77 0.03 -13.14 -7.52
N LEU A 78 -1.10 -13.39 -8.21
CA LEU A 78 -1.36 -12.80 -9.52
C LEU A 78 -1.44 -11.28 -9.42
N LEU A 79 -2.17 -10.77 -8.43
CA LEU A 79 -2.31 -9.34 -8.16
C LEU A 79 -0.95 -8.68 -7.88
N GLY A 80 -0.17 -9.26 -6.97
CA GLY A 80 1.16 -8.76 -6.61
C GLY A 80 2.12 -8.78 -7.81
N SER A 81 2.11 -9.84 -8.62
CA SER A 81 2.91 -9.91 -9.85
C SER A 81 2.49 -8.84 -10.86
N ARG A 82 1.18 -8.62 -11.04
CA ARG A 82 0.67 -7.60 -11.96
C ARG A 82 1.06 -6.19 -11.52
N ILE A 83 0.89 -5.87 -10.24
CA ILE A 83 1.30 -4.58 -9.68
C ILE A 83 2.83 -4.42 -9.76
N GLY A 84 3.58 -5.47 -9.44
CA GLY A 84 5.04 -5.46 -9.53
C GLY A 84 5.53 -5.11 -10.93
N LYS A 85 4.90 -5.68 -11.97
CA LYS A 85 5.19 -5.35 -13.37
C LYS A 85 4.95 -3.86 -13.66
N ILE A 86 3.83 -3.30 -13.19
CA ILE A 86 3.50 -1.88 -13.39
C ILE A 86 4.54 -0.99 -12.69
N ILE A 87 4.91 -1.29 -11.44
CA ILE A 87 5.93 -0.51 -10.72
C ILE A 87 7.28 -0.58 -11.45
N LEU A 88 7.65 -1.75 -11.96
CA LEU A 88 8.93 -1.95 -12.60
C LEU A 88 9.04 -1.15 -13.91
N PHE A 89 8.05 -1.29 -14.79
CA PHE A 89 8.14 -0.80 -16.17
C PHE A 89 7.42 0.52 -16.41
N ASP A 90 6.34 0.81 -15.67
CA ASP A 90 5.45 1.94 -16.00
C ASP A 90 5.61 3.12 -15.02
N PHE A 91 6.10 2.88 -13.80
CA PHE A 91 6.30 3.98 -12.83
C PHE A 91 7.52 4.84 -13.19
N GLU A 92 7.37 6.15 -13.10
CA GLU A 92 8.48 7.07 -12.92
C GLU A 92 8.79 7.25 -11.42
N TYR A 93 9.91 7.91 -11.09
CA TYR A 93 10.28 8.13 -9.68
C TYR A 93 9.20 8.91 -8.91
N LYS A 94 8.55 9.91 -9.55
CA LYS A 94 7.42 10.65 -8.95
C LYS A 94 6.27 9.73 -8.53
N ASN A 95 6.01 8.68 -9.30
CA ASN A 95 4.97 7.70 -9.02
C ASN A 95 5.34 6.85 -7.79
N VAL A 96 6.61 6.43 -7.70
CA VAL A 96 7.14 5.71 -6.53
C VAL A 96 6.94 6.54 -5.26
N ILE A 97 7.33 7.82 -5.26
CA ILE A 97 7.20 8.70 -4.09
C ILE A 97 5.74 8.86 -3.68
N LYS A 98 4.85 9.16 -4.63
CA LYS A 98 3.41 9.32 -4.34
C LYS A 98 2.79 8.04 -3.76
N THR A 99 3.14 6.88 -4.29
CA THR A 99 2.70 5.58 -3.74
C THR A 99 3.23 5.35 -2.33
N VAL A 100 4.51 5.67 -2.07
CA VAL A 100 5.11 5.54 -0.73
C VAL A 100 4.43 6.46 0.29
N GLU A 101 4.18 7.72 -0.07
CA GLU A 101 3.46 8.66 0.79
C GLU A 101 2.05 8.18 1.12
N THR A 102 1.33 7.68 0.10
CA THR A 102 0.01 7.09 0.27
C THR A 102 0.07 5.92 1.26
N LEU A 103 0.99 4.98 1.07
CA LEU A 103 1.16 3.83 1.98
C LEU A 103 1.51 4.26 3.41
N ARG A 104 2.37 5.27 3.58
CA ARG A 104 2.75 5.77 4.91
C ARG A 104 1.57 6.34 5.68
N ASN A 105 0.65 6.98 4.98
CA ASN A 105 -0.57 7.55 5.56
C ASN A 105 -1.63 6.48 5.86
N LEU A 106 -1.69 5.42 5.04
CA LEU A 106 -2.68 4.35 5.20
C LEU A 106 -2.31 3.34 6.28
N LEU A 107 -1.05 2.92 6.34
CA LEU A 107 -0.61 1.95 7.34
C LEU A 107 -0.63 2.61 8.73
N PRO A 108 -1.09 1.95 9.79
CA PRO A 108 -0.94 2.45 11.14
C PRO A 108 0.50 2.29 11.64
N GLY A 109 0.94 3.24 12.47
CA GLY A 109 2.24 3.25 13.14
C GLY A 109 2.09 3.74 14.58
N LYS A 110 3.11 3.44 15.40
CA LYS A 110 3.13 3.84 16.82
C LYS A 110 3.03 5.36 17.03
N GLU A 111 3.48 6.14 16.05
CA GLU A 111 3.44 7.61 16.04
C GLU A 111 2.02 8.18 15.73
N ASP A 112 1.07 7.35 15.28
CA ASP A 112 -0.23 7.83 14.79
C ASP A 112 -1.29 7.96 15.90
N LYS A 113 -0.96 7.63 17.16
CA LYS A 113 -1.89 7.73 18.30
C LYS A 113 -2.19 9.16 18.75
N GLU A 114 -1.44 10.17 18.26
CA GLU A 114 -1.58 11.56 18.70
C GLU A 114 -1.97 12.54 17.59
N LYS A 115 -1.95 12.13 16.32
CA LYS A 115 -2.39 13.00 15.22
C LYS A 115 -3.85 12.69 14.90
N ASN A 116 -4.73 13.57 15.35
CA ASN A 116 -6.02 13.81 14.70
C ASN A 116 -5.74 14.19 13.23
N ILE A 117 -5.59 13.18 12.38
CA ILE A 117 -5.62 13.37 10.93
C ILE A 117 -7.05 13.85 10.65
N SER A 118 -7.20 15.14 10.37
CA SER A 118 -8.46 15.70 9.90
C SER A 118 -8.92 14.86 8.72
N SER A 119 -10.02 14.15 8.90
CA SER A 119 -10.69 13.28 7.93
C SER A 119 -11.19 14.02 6.67
N SER A 120 -10.83 15.28 6.47
CA SER A 120 -11.46 16.20 5.53
C SER A 120 -11.05 16.04 4.07
N LYS A 121 -10.53 14.87 3.64
CA LYS A 121 -10.19 14.67 2.22
C LYS A 121 -10.47 13.29 1.63
N TRP A 122 -11.04 12.36 2.39
CA TRP A 122 -11.26 10.98 1.92
C TRP A 122 -12.69 10.56 2.28
N ASN A 123 -13.66 11.00 1.47
CA ASN A 123 -15.06 10.63 1.60
C ASN A 123 -15.33 9.24 0.97
N ASP A 124 -14.78 8.20 1.59
CA ASP A 124 -15.19 6.82 1.32
C ASP A 124 -15.38 6.10 2.66
N ASP A 125 -16.63 5.86 3.03
CA ASP A 125 -17.04 5.30 4.33
C ASP A 125 -16.37 3.94 4.59
N GLY A 126 -16.26 3.11 3.54
CA GLY A 126 -15.59 1.81 3.60
C GLY A 126 -14.10 1.90 3.92
N MET A 127 -13.44 3.02 3.57
CA MET A 127 -12.03 3.20 3.86
C MET A 127 -11.78 3.52 5.33
N ASN A 128 -12.63 4.34 5.93
CA ASN A 128 -12.55 4.62 7.36
C ASN A 128 -12.80 3.34 8.15
N GLU A 129 -13.76 2.51 7.74
CA GLU A 129 -13.99 1.20 8.33
C GLU A 129 -12.77 0.28 8.21
N TRP A 130 -12.12 0.21 7.06
CA TRP A 130 -10.92 -0.62 6.89
C TRP A 130 -9.71 -0.10 7.67
N ILE A 131 -9.48 1.22 7.68
CA ILE A 131 -8.43 1.83 8.51
C ILE A 131 -8.69 1.53 9.99
N ASN A 132 -9.94 1.66 10.43
CA ASN A 132 -10.34 1.35 11.80
C ASN A 132 -10.17 -0.14 12.13
N PHE A 133 -10.51 -1.03 11.18
CA PHE A 133 -10.29 -2.46 11.31
C PHE A 133 -8.80 -2.79 11.47
N ILE A 134 -7.93 -2.24 10.62
CA ILE A 134 -6.49 -2.47 10.76
C ILE A 134 -6.00 -1.92 12.10
N ARG A 135 -6.42 -0.71 12.49
CA ARG A 135 -6.03 -0.12 13.79
C ARG A 135 -6.49 -0.96 14.98
N GLY A 136 -7.66 -1.60 14.91
CA GLY A 136 -8.18 -2.50 15.95
C GLY A 136 -7.42 -3.83 16.06
N ASN A 137 -6.80 -4.28 14.97
CA ASN A 137 -6.04 -5.54 14.92
C ASN A 137 -4.55 -5.41 15.30
N VAL A 138 -4.01 -4.18 15.44
CA VAL A 138 -2.65 -3.98 15.97
C VAL A 138 -2.69 -4.05 17.51
N LYS A 139 -2.68 -5.28 18.05
CA LYS A 139 -2.45 -5.55 19.48
C LYS A 139 -1.09 -6.18 19.70
#